data_AF-A0A9P0NTY5-F1
#
_entry.id   AF-A0A9P0NTY5-F1
#
_cell.length_a   1.000
_cell.length_b   1.000
_cell.length_c   1.000
_cell.angle_alpha   90.00
_cell.angle_beta   90.00
_cell.angle_gamma   90.00
#
_symmetry.space_group_name_H-M   'P 1'
#
loop_
_entity.id
_entity.type
_entity.pdbx_description
1 polymer ?
#
loop_
_entity_poly.entity_id
_entity_poly.type
_entity_poly.pdbx_seq_one_letter_code
_entity_poly.pdbx_strand_id
1 'polypeptide(L)'
;MMSKMLALHAISKQATKPVFQQTIIKRFLKKEVQQRYAQDENIPVHLKRGFSDKALLFLTAALTAVGVVSGMYTLIGMAFSSKK
;
A
#
# COMPACT_ATOMS: atom_id res chain seq x y z
N MET A 1 -37.78 -11.40 -24.83
CA MET A 1 -38.26 -10.51 -23.73
C MET A 1 -37.39 -10.58 -22.47
N MET A 2 -36.93 -11.75 -22.03
CA MET A 2 -36.04 -11.89 -20.86
C MET A 2 -34.74 -11.06 -20.91
N SER A 3 -34.13 -10.94 -22.08
CA SER A 3 -32.88 -10.16 -22.24
C SER A 3 -33.08 -8.65 -21.93
N LYS A 4 -34.27 -8.11 -22.23
CA LYS A 4 -34.62 -6.71 -21.90
C LYS A 4 -34.90 -6.51 -20.41
N MET A 5 -35.47 -7.50 -19.74
CA MET A 5 -35.65 -7.48 -18.27
C MET A 5 -34.32 -7.57 -17.53
N LEU A 6 -33.39 -8.40 -17.99
CA LEU A 6 -32.05 -8.48 -17.40
C LEU A 6 -31.27 -7.18 -17.58
N ALA A 7 -31.38 -6.53 -18.74
CA ALA A 7 -30.80 -5.22 -18.98
C ALA A 7 -31.39 -4.14 -18.05
N LEU A 8 -32.71 -4.11 -17.87
CA LEU A 8 -33.39 -3.22 -16.94
C LEU A 8 -33.00 -3.47 -15.48
N HIS A 9 -32.83 -4.73 -15.09
CA HIS A 9 -32.38 -5.11 -13.75
C HIS A 9 -30.92 -4.70 -13.50
N ALA A 10 -30.05 -4.81 -14.52
CA ALA A 10 -28.68 -4.32 -14.46
C ALA A 10 -28.61 -2.79 -14.34
N ILE A 11 -29.42 -2.06 -15.13
CA ILE A 11 -29.52 -0.59 -15.07
C ILE A 11 -30.06 -0.12 -13.71
N SER A 12 -31.07 -0.81 -13.17
CA SER A 12 -31.62 -0.59 -11.83
C SER A 12 -30.56 -0.75 -10.73
N LYS A 13 -29.77 -1.83 -10.78
CA LYS A 13 -28.65 -2.07 -9.85
C LYS A 13 -27.49 -1.09 -10.02
N GLN A 14 -27.35 -0.49 -11.19
CA GLN A 14 -26.31 0.50 -11.49
C GLN A 14 -26.73 1.92 -11.07
N ALA A 15 -28.02 2.24 -11.15
CA ALA A 15 -28.61 3.50 -10.69
C ALA A 15 -28.69 3.59 -9.14
N THR A 16 -28.73 2.45 -8.43
CA THR A 16 -28.75 2.39 -6.95
C THR A 16 -27.37 2.61 -6.32
N LYS A 17 -26.28 2.54 -7.10
CA LYS A 17 -24.96 2.95 -6.61
C LYS A 17 -24.85 4.46 -6.81
N PRO A 18 -24.44 5.26 -5.82
CA PRO A 18 -24.16 6.68 -6.04
C PRO A 18 -22.90 6.81 -6.92
N VAL A 19 -23.08 6.66 -8.24
CA VAL A 19 -22.02 6.74 -9.26
C VAL A 19 -21.29 8.07 -9.16
N PHE A 20 -22.01 9.14 -8.83
CA PHE A 20 -21.45 10.47 -8.68
C PHE A 20 -20.39 10.54 -7.58
N GLN A 21 -20.69 10.06 -6.37
CA GLN A 21 -19.73 10.11 -5.26
C GLN A 21 -18.53 9.19 -5.49
N GLN A 22 -18.76 7.97 -5.97
CA GLN A 22 -17.65 7.02 -6.14
C GLN A 22 -16.70 7.39 -7.29
N THR A 23 -17.20 7.94 -8.40
CA THR A 23 -16.34 8.26 -9.55
C THR A 23 -15.62 9.60 -9.38
N ILE A 24 -16.27 10.58 -8.76
CA ILE A 24 -15.68 11.90 -8.52
C ILE A 24 -14.58 11.80 -7.47
N ILE A 25 -14.87 11.22 -6.30
CA ILE A 25 -13.89 11.05 -5.22
C ILE A 25 -12.68 10.26 -5.73
N LYS A 26 -12.89 9.16 -6.48
CA LYS A 26 -11.79 8.38 -7.05
C LYS A 26 -10.98 9.16 -8.10
N ARG A 27 -11.61 10.01 -8.93
CA ARG A 27 -10.89 10.85 -9.90
C ARG A 27 -10.10 11.96 -9.21
N PHE A 28 -10.68 12.61 -8.20
CA PHE A 28 -10.00 13.66 -7.44
C PHE A 28 -8.82 13.10 -6.65
N LEU A 29 -9.00 12.03 -5.89
CA LEU A 29 -7.89 11.36 -5.21
C LEU A 29 -6.81 10.89 -6.19
N LYS A 30 -7.19 10.37 -7.36
CA LYS A 30 -6.22 9.94 -8.37
C LYS A 30 -5.43 11.12 -8.93
N LYS A 31 -6.07 12.26 -9.18
CA LYS A 31 -5.40 13.48 -9.66
C LYS A 31 -4.45 14.06 -8.60
N GLU A 32 -4.87 14.14 -7.34
CA GLU A 32 -4.02 14.65 -6.25
C GLU A 32 -2.79 13.77 -6.03
N VAL A 33 -2.96 12.44 -6.04
CA VAL A 33 -1.83 11.51 -5.95
C VAL A 33 -0.92 11.67 -7.17
N GLN A 34 -1.45 11.72 -8.38
CA GLN A 34 -0.64 11.91 -9.59
C GLN A 34 0.14 13.22 -9.55
N GLN A 35 -0.47 14.33 -9.12
CA GLN A 35 0.19 15.62 -8.99
C GLN A 35 1.32 15.58 -7.94
N ARG A 36 1.06 15.02 -6.75
CA ARG A 36 2.07 14.90 -5.69
C ARG A 36 3.27 14.06 -6.15
N TYR A 37 3.04 12.97 -6.87
CA TYR A 37 4.11 12.11 -7.35
C TYR A 37 4.78 12.62 -8.64
N ALA A 38 4.16 13.52 -9.40
CA ALA A 38 4.74 14.18 -10.56
C ALA A 38 5.63 15.39 -10.19
N GLN A 39 5.46 15.97 -9.00
CA GLN A 39 6.25 17.10 -8.55
C GLN A 39 7.72 16.70 -8.36
N ASP A 40 8.64 17.44 -8.97
CA ASP A 40 10.06 17.07 -9.01
C ASP A 40 10.83 17.72 -7.85
N GLU A 41 10.62 17.17 -6.64
CA GLU A 41 11.22 17.69 -5.40
C GLU A 41 12.58 17.06 -5.07
N ASN A 42 13.17 16.26 -5.98
CA ASN A 42 14.35 15.42 -5.73
C ASN A 42 14.20 14.44 -4.53
N ILE A 43 12.96 14.20 -4.08
CA ILE A 43 12.66 13.24 -3.01
C ILE A 43 12.44 11.86 -3.65
N PRO A 44 13.07 10.78 -3.14
CA PRO A 44 12.88 9.45 -3.68
C PRO A 44 11.42 8.99 -3.52
N VAL A 45 10.94 8.21 -4.48
CA VAL A 45 9.53 7.80 -4.59
C VAL A 45 8.97 7.16 -3.30
N HIS A 46 9.81 6.40 -2.57
CA HIS A 46 9.43 5.70 -1.35
C HIS A 46 9.35 6.59 -0.10
N LEU A 47 9.68 7.89 -0.20
CA LEU A 47 9.52 8.89 0.86
C LEU A 47 8.53 9.99 0.48
N LYS A 48 7.96 9.92 -0.74
CA LYS A 48 7.26 11.02 -1.38
C LYS A 48 5.88 11.29 -0.77
N ARG A 49 5.31 10.35 0.00
CA ARG A 49 4.05 10.58 0.73
C ARG A 49 4.26 11.38 2.02
N GLY A 50 5.52 11.57 2.46
CA GLY A 50 5.88 12.41 3.61
C GLY A 50 6.19 11.60 4.88
N PHE A 51 5.71 12.08 6.04
CA PHE A 51 6.08 11.55 7.36
C PHE A 51 5.75 10.06 7.54
N SER A 52 4.60 9.61 7.04
CA SER A 52 4.18 8.20 7.17
C SER A 52 5.17 7.24 6.52
N ASP A 53 5.70 7.59 5.35
CA ASP A 53 6.66 6.74 4.64
C ASP A 53 8.00 6.69 5.38
N LYS A 54 8.45 7.83 5.93
CA LYS A 54 9.66 7.91 6.75
C LYS A 54 9.54 7.07 8.03
N ALA A 55 8.41 7.16 8.72
CA ALA A 55 8.16 6.37 9.93
C ALA A 55 8.14 4.87 9.63
N LEU A 56 7.47 4.46 8.54
CA LEU A 56 7.46 3.06 8.11
C LEU A 56 8.87 2.57 7.76
N LEU A 57 9.61 3.35 6.96
CA LEU A 57 10.97 3.01 6.56
C LEU A 57 11.87 2.82 7.78
N PHE A 58 11.80 3.75 8.74
CA PHE A 58 12.60 3.67 9.96
C PHE A 58 12.24 2.44 10.79
N LEU A 59 10.95 2.15 10.96
CA LEU A 59 10.48 0.99 11.70
C LEU A 59 10.92 -0.31 11.04
N THR A 60 10.77 -0.44 9.71
CA THR A 60 11.23 -1.60 8.96
C THR A 60 12.74 -1.77 9.05
N ALA A 61 13.51 -0.69 8.92
CA ALA A 61 14.96 -0.73 9.02
C ALA A 61 15.41 -1.17 10.43
N ALA A 62 14.81 -0.63 11.48
CA ALA A 62 15.10 -1.01 12.86
C ALA A 62 14.78 -2.49 13.11
N LEU A 63 13.61 -2.95 12.68
CA LEU A 63 13.19 -4.35 12.86
C LEU A 63 14.10 -5.32 12.09
N THR A 64 14.51 -4.93 10.89
CA THR A 64 15.42 -5.74 10.07
C THR A 64 16.81 -5.81 10.70
N ALA A 65 17.35 -4.69 11.17
CA ALA A 65 18.65 -4.66 11.85
C ALA A 65 18.64 -5.55 13.11
N VAL A 66 17.62 -5.42 13.95
CA VAL A 66 17.47 -6.26 15.16
C VAL A 66 17.30 -7.73 14.79
N GLY A 67 16.49 -8.03 13.78
CA GLY A 67 16.28 -9.39 13.28
C GLY A 67 17.56 -10.03 12.75
N VAL A 68 18.37 -9.29 11.99
CA VAL A 68 19.66 -9.77 11.48
C VAL A 68 20.63 -10.03 12.62
N VAL A 69 20.74 -9.13 13.61
CA VAL A 69 21.65 -9.31 14.75
C VAL A 69 21.23 -10.51 15.61
N SER A 70 19.93 -10.63 15.92
CA SER A 70 19.39 -11.76 16.69
C SER A 70 19.56 -13.09 15.95
N GLY A 71 19.29 -13.09 14.64
CA GLY A 71 19.50 -14.25 13.77
C GLY A 71 20.97 -14.66 13.72
N MET A 72 21.88 -13.69 13.59
CA MET A 72 23.33 -13.95 13.59
C MET A 72 23.81 -14.52 14.93
N TYR A 73 23.35 -13.96 16.06
CA TYR A 73 23.64 -14.48 17.39
C TYR A 73 23.19 -15.95 17.52
N THR A 74 21.98 -16.25 17.04
CA THR A 74 21.43 -17.61 17.06
C THR A 74 22.24 -18.56 16.17
N LEU A 75 22.58 -18.13 14.95
CA LEU A 75 23.40 -18.91 14.01
C LEU A 75 24.78 -19.21 14.58
N ILE A 76 25.44 -18.22 15.19
CA ILE A 76 26.75 -18.40 15.84
C ILE A 76 26.62 -19.35 17.03
N GLY A 77 25.58 -19.19 17.86
CA GLY A 77 25.31 -20.09 18.98
C GLY A 77 25.06 -21.54 18.54
N MET A 78 24.42 -21.75 17.38
CA MET A 78 24.25 -23.07 16.78
C MET A 78 25.55 -23.60 16.17
N ALA A 79 26.29 -22.77 15.42
CA ALA A 79 27.51 -23.16 14.73
C ALA A 79 28.64 -23.53 15.70
N PHE A 80 28.77 -22.78 16.80
CA PHE A 80 29.71 -23.04 17.87
C PHE A 80 29.06 -23.72 19.07
N SER A 81 27.91 -24.40 18.87
CA SER A 81 27.30 -25.23 19.90
C SER A 81 28.25 -26.37 20.22
N SER A 82 29.14 -26.12 21.18
CA SER A 82 30.05 -27.11 21.72
C SER A 82 29.19 -28.22 22.31
N LYS A 83 29.27 -29.41 21.72
CA LYS A 83 28.74 -30.62 22.33
C LYS A 83 29.19 -30.65 23.79
N LYS A 84 28.21 -30.69 24.69
CA LYS A 84 28.40 -31.17 26.05
C LYS A 84 27.98 -32.63 26.07
#